data_AF-A0A4U5MW84-F1
#
_entry.id   AF-A0A4U5MW84-F1
#
_cell.length_a   1.000
_cell.length_b   1.000
_cell.length_c   1.000
_cell.angle_alpha   90.00
_cell.angle_beta   90.00
_cell.angle_gamma   90.00
#
_symmetry.space_group_name_H-M   'P 1'
#
loop_
_entity.id
_entity.type
_entity.pdbx_description
1 polymer ?
#
loop_
_entity_poly.entity_id
_entity_poly.type
_entity_poly.pdbx_seq_one_letter_code
_entity_poly.pdbx_strand_id
1 'polypeptide(L)'
;MAALLNVFPHLYTIAVSFFNLLLLKALFLIRSFVPGSEVTNPDKLFRIISTQYLNIIEKENPTLHYCEKISRPQSRECAVCLSEFTEGERVRKLKCHHTFHKECLDKWLHQSMATCPLCRTTVLPDEIVVNYHQLRDNILNGGSYDDIVFLLSALYGSSLEKIF
;
A
#
# COMPACT_ATOMS: atom_id res chain seq x y z
N MET A 1 37.06 -61.29 -1.24
CA MET A 1 37.33 -59.84 -1.41
C MET A 1 36.20 -59.06 -2.10
N ALA A 2 35.10 -59.69 -2.54
CA ALA A 2 33.98 -59.00 -3.20
C ALA A 2 32.91 -58.41 -2.25
N ALA A 3 32.82 -58.89 -1.00
CA ALA A 3 31.78 -58.46 -0.06
C ALA A 3 31.99 -57.02 0.46
N LEU A 4 33.23 -56.55 0.55
CA LEU A 4 33.52 -55.20 1.06
C LEU A 4 33.16 -54.10 0.05
N LEU A 5 33.28 -54.37 -1.26
CA LEU A 5 33.01 -53.39 -2.32
C LEU A 5 31.52 -53.03 -2.46
N ASN A 6 30.60 -53.88 -1.97
CA ASN A 6 29.15 -53.62 -2.01
C ASN A 6 28.62 -52.89 -0.77
N VAL A 7 29.38 -52.86 0.33
CA VAL A 7 28.96 -52.20 1.58
C VAL A 7 29.21 -50.70 1.52
N PHE A 8 30.31 -50.27 0.89
CA PHE A 8 30.64 -48.86 0.70
C PHE A 8 29.57 -48.05 -0.07
N PRO A 9 29.05 -48.50 -1.23
CA PRO A 9 28.01 -47.76 -1.94
C PRO A 9 26.70 -47.72 -1.15
N HIS A 10 26.33 -48.79 -0.45
CA HIS A 10 25.12 -48.82 0.39
C HIS A 10 25.23 -47.85 1.57
N LEU A 11 26.38 -47.84 2.26
CA LEU A 11 26.66 -46.90 3.34
C LEU A 11 26.68 -45.45 2.85
N TYR A 12 27.23 -45.22 1.65
CA TYR A 12 27.22 -43.90 1.00
C TYR A 12 25.80 -43.44 0.67
N THR A 13 24.94 -44.31 0.11
CA THR A 13 23.53 -43.97 -0.17
C THR A 13 22.75 -43.65 1.10
N ILE A 14 22.98 -44.40 2.18
CA ILE A 14 22.37 -44.13 3.49
C ILE A 14 22.84 -42.76 3.99
N ALA A 15 24.14 -42.47 3.95
CA ALA A 15 24.68 -41.19 4.41
C ALA A 15 24.13 -40.01 3.61
N VAL A 16 24.05 -40.12 2.27
CA VAL A 16 23.48 -39.08 1.40
C VAL A 16 21.99 -38.88 1.68
N SER A 17 21.22 -39.96 1.84
CA SER A 17 19.78 -39.86 2.14
C SER A 17 19.53 -39.19 3.50
N PHE A 18 20.32 -39.55 4.52
CA PHE A 18 20.25 -38.95 5.84
C PHE A 18 20.61 -37.47 5.81
N PHE A 19 21.66 -37.08 5.08
CA PHE A 19 22.05 -35.68 4.91
C PHE A 19 20.97 -34.88 4.18
N ASN A 20 20.35 -35.43 3.14
CA ASN A 20 19.23 -34.78 2.45
C ASN A 20 18.00 -34.62 3.36
N LEU A 21 17.67 -35.62 4.17
CA LEU A 21 16.58 -35.52 5.15
C LEU A 21 16.87 -34.48 6.23
N LEU A 22 18.12 -34.40 6.70
CA LEU A 22 18.56 -33.35 7.62
C LEU A 22 18.47 -31.97 6.98
N LEU A 23 18.87 -31.84 5.71
CA LEU A 23 18.84 -30.57 4.98
C LEU A 23 17.39 -30.15 4.69
N LEU A 24 16.50 -31.06 4.31
CA LEU A 24 15.07 -30.79 4.16
C LEU A 24 14.41 -30.38 5.48
N LYS A 25 14.77 -31.03 6.58
CA LYS A 25 14.27 -30.68 7.92
C LYS A 25 14.82 -29.34 8.40
N ALA A 26 16.09 -29.04 8.12
CA ALA A 26 16.68 -27.75 8.38
C ALA A 26 15.99 -26.66 7.55
N LEU A 27 15.69 -26.89 6.26
CA LEU A 27 14.93 -25.96 5.43
C LEU A 27 13.49 -25.77 5.93
N PHE A 28 12.82 -26.83 6.41
CA PHE A 28 11.50 -26.74 7.02
C PHE A 28 11.55 -25.94 8.34
N LEU A 29 12.57 -26.18 9.18
CA LEU A 29 12.78 -25.45 10.42
C LEU A 29 13.14 -23.99 10.17
N ILE A 30 14.01 -23.70 9.21
CA ILE A 30 14.34 -22.34 8.76
C ILE A 30 13.09 -21.66 8.21
N ARG A 31 12.23 -22.33 7.44
CA ARG A 31 10.94 -21.78 6.99
C ARG A 31 9.93 -21.59 8.12
N SER A 32 9.99 -22.38 9.19
CA SER A 32 9.15 -22.22 10.38
C SER A 32 9.67 -21.16 11.37
N PHE A 33 10.99 -20.91 11.35
CA PHE A 33 11.68 -19.98 12.25
C PHE A 33 11.95 -18.62 11.61
N VAL A 34 12.00 -18.55 10.27
CA VAL A 34 11.60 -17.34 9.55
C VAL A 34 10.13 -17.18 9.89
N PRO A 35 9.76 -16.26 10.78
CA PRO A 35 8.36 -15.92 10.94
C PRO A 35 7.92 -15.53 9.53
N GLY A 36 6.88 -16.16 9.00
CA GLY A 36 6.32 -15.80 7.70
C GLY A 36 6.36 -14.28 7.59
N SER A 37 7.13 -13.80 6.63
CA SER A 37 7.46 -12.39 6.38
C SER A 37 6.39 -11.46 6.95
N GLU A 38 6.79 -10.42 7.67
CA GLU A 38 5.91 -9.36 8.23
C GLU A 38 4.98 -8.66 7.20
N VAL A 39 4.95 -9.14 5.95
CA VAL A 39 4.02 -8.87 4.85
C VAL A 39 2.88 -9.91 4.80
N THR A 40 2.45 -10.47 5.94
CA THR A 40 1.24 -11.32 6.03
C THR A 40 0.08 -10.66 6.75
N ASN A 41 0.30 -9.53 7.42
CA ASN A 41 -0.80 -8.78 8.04
C ASN A 41 -1.40 -7.80 7.02
N PRO A 42 -2.59 -8.06 6.48
CA PRO A 42 -3.24 -7.18 5.50
C PRO A 42 -3.49 -5.77 6.07
N ASP A 43 -3.67 -5.64 7.38
CA ASP A 43 -3.88 -4.33 8.02
C ASP A 43 -2.61 -3.47 7.97
N LYS A 44 -1.42 -4.07 8.18
CA LYS A 44 -0.15 -3.34 8.10
C LYS A 44 0.10 -2.85 6.68
N LEU A 45 -0.18 -3.69 5.68
CA LEU A 45 0.00 -3.36 4.27
C LEU A 45 -1.03 -2.32 3.80
N PHE A 46 -2.30 -2.47 4.18
CA PHE A 46 -3.34 -1.49 3.91
C PHE A 46 -3.00 -0.11 4.48
N ARG A 47 -2.43 -0.05 5.70
CA ARG A 47 -1.96 1.20 6.29
C ARG A 47 -0.83 1.83 5.48
N ILE A 48 0.15 1.05 5.03
CA ILE A 48 1.28 1.53 4.23
C ILE A 48 0.79 2.13 2.90
N ILE A 49 -0.06 1.40 2.16
CA ILE A 49 -0.57 1.91 0.87
C ILE A 49 -1.42 3.16 1.05
N SER A 50 -2.21 3.22 2.12
CA SER A 50 -3.09 4.34 2.41
C SER A 50 -2.30 5.59 2.77
N THR A 51 -1.24 5.46 3.58
CA THR A 51 -0.38 6.61 3.90
C THR A 51 0.32 7.12 2.65
N GLN A 52 0.76 6.21 1.79
CA GLN A 52 1.46 6.59 0.57
C GLN A 52 0.54 7.28 -0.43
N TYR A 53 -0.68 6.78 -0.63
CA TYR A 53 -1.69 7.45 -1.46
C TYR A 53 -2.06 8.84 -0.92
N LEU A 54 -2.22 8.99 0.40
CA LEU A 54 -2.47 10.29 1.04
C LEU A 54 -1.30 11.27 0.88
N ASN A 55 -0.04 10.78 0.87
CA ASN A 55 1.12 11.63 0.62
C ASN A 55 1.12 12.20 -0.81
N ILE A 56 0.65 11.43 -1.80
CA ILE A 56 0.47 11.92 -3.18
C ILE A 56 -0.57 13.04 -3.20
N ILE A 57 -1.70 12.85 -2.52
CA ILE A 57 -2.74 13.88 -2.38
C ILE A 57 -2.19 15.13 -1.70
N GLU A 58 -1.40 14.99 -0.63
CA GLU A 58 -0.78 16.11 0.07
C GLU A 58 0.17 16.90 -0.84
N LYS A 59 0.95 16.21 -1.67
CA LYS A 59 1.86 16.84 -2.62
C LYS A 59 1.10 17.62 -3.70
N GLU A 60 0.02 17.05 -4.24
CA GLU A 60 -0.76 17.68 -5.32
C GLU A 60 -1.72 18.77 -4.83
N ASN A 61 -2.27 18.64 -3.61
CA ASN A 61 -3.29 19.53 -3.06
C ASN A 61 -3.01 19.75 -1.56
N PRO A 62 -2.00 20.55 -1.19
CA PRO A 62 -1.54 20.68 0.19
C PRO A 62 -2.62 21.19 1.14
N THR A 63 -2.51 20.77 2.40
CA THR A 63 -3.37 21.25 3.47
C THR A 63 -3.10 22.73 3.74
N LEU A 64 -4.17 23.50 3.87
CA LEU A 64 -4.17 24.90 4.27
C LEU A 64 -4.96 25.06 5.57
N HIS A 65 -4.71 26.16 6.26
CA HIS A 65 -5.57 26.59 7.36
C HIS A 65 -6.56 27.63 6.82
N TYR A 66 -7.85 27.42 7.09
CA TYR A 66 -8.90 28.33 6.68
C TYR A 66 -8.77 29.68 7.37
N CYS A 67 -8.95 30.77 6.61
CA CYS A 67 -8.98 32.13 7.12
C CYS A 67 -10.24 32.85 6.61
N GLU A 68 -11.12 33.24 7.53
CA GLU A 68 -12.43 33.82 7.24
C GLU A 68 -12.32 35.19 6.55
N LYS A 69 -11.28 35.96 6.87
CA LYS A 69 -11.07 37.32 6.33
C LYS A 69 -10.77 37.33 4.83
N ILE A 70 -10.34 36.20 4.28
CA ILE A 70 -9.85 36.09 2.89
C ILE A 70 -10.83 35.27 2.02
N SER A 71 -11.78 34.54 2.64
CA SER A 71 -12.69 33.64 1.94
C SER A 71 -13.93 34.34 1.37
N ARG A 72 -14.34 33.94 0.15
CA ARG A 72 -15.60 34.41 -0.44
C ARG A 72 -16.79 33.77 0.30
N PRO A 73 -17.96 34.43 0.39
CA PRO A 73 -19.13 33.90 1.10
C PRO A 73 -19.57 32.51 0.60
N GLN A 74 -19.50 32.27 -0.71
CA GLN A 74 -19.90 30.99 -1.33
C GLN A 74 -18.89 29.84 -1.12
N SER A 75 -17.73 30.12 -0.50
CA SER A 75 -16.67 29.13 -0.22
C SER A 75 -16.49 28.90 1.29
N ARG A 76 -17.53 29.17 2.09
CA ARG A 76 -17.50 29.08 3.55
C ARG A 76 -18.03 27.77 4.12
N GLU A 77 -18.51 26.86 3.29
CA GLU A 77 -19.08 25.58 3.72
C GLU A 77 -18.40 24.42 3.01
N CYS A 78 -18.19 23.33 3.72
CA CYS A 78 -17.75 22.07 3.12
C CYS A 78 -18.95 21.32 2.54
N ALA A 79 -19.01 21.19 1.22
CA ALA A 79 -20.10 20.47 0.55
C ALA A 79 -20.13 18.95 0.78
N VAL A 80 -19.17 18.39 1.54
CA VAL A 80 -19.16 16.96 1.90
C VAL A 80 -19.86 16.72 3.23
N CYS A 81 -19.59 17.53 4.25
CA CYS A 81 -20.22 17.42 5.57
C CYS A 81 -21.33 18.45 5.82
N LEU A 82 -21.55 19.38 4.90
CA LEU A 82 -22.55 20.46 4.99
C LEU A 82 -22.37 21.32 6.25
N SER A 83 -21.12 21.56 6.62
CA SER A 83 -20.75 22.37 7.79
C SER A 83 -19.88 23.55 7.37
N GLU A 84 -20.09 24.69 8.00
CA GLU A 84 -19.28 25.90 7.79
C GLU A 84 -17.84 25.68 8.24
N PHE A 85 -16.91 26.36 7.58
CA PHE A 85 -15.50 26.38 7.96
C PHE A 85 -15.27 27.34 9.12
N THR A 86 -14.51 26.90 10.12
CA THR A 86 -14.07 27.75 11.23
C THR A 86 -12.60 28.19 11.07
N GLU A 87 -12.25 29.35 11.63
CA GLU A 87 -10.89 29.91 11.54
C GLU A 87 -9.85 28.90 12.03
N GLY A 88 -8.81 28.69 11.23
CA GLY A 88 -7.73 27.75 11.56
C GLY A 88 -8.04 26.29 11.22
N GLU A 89 -9.22 25.94 10.71
CA GLU A 89 -9.51 24.58 10.27
C GLU A 89 -8.64 24.13 9.11
N ARG A 90 -8.31 22.84 9.12
CA ARG A 90 -7.51 22.21 8.06
C ARG A 90 -8.41 21.96 6.85
N VAL A 91 -8.15 22.69 5.78
CA VAL A 91 -8.88 22.61 4.51
C VAL A 91 -7.94 22.27 3.37
N ARG A 92 -8.50 21.73 2.28
CA ARG A 92 -7.80 21.57 1.01
C ARG A 92 -8.57 22.32 -0.06
N LYS A 93 -7.85 23.08 -0.88
CA LYS A 93 -8.39 23.73 -2.07
C LYS A 93 -7.89 22.98 -3.30
N LEU A 94 -8.81 22.45 -4.10
CA LEU A 94 -8.49 21.75 -5.34
C LEU A 94 -8.12 22.72 -6.47
N LYS A 95 -7.50 22.20 -7.53
CA LYS A 95 -7.17 22.96 -8.76
C LYS A 95 -8.42 23.57 -9.43
N CYS A 96 -9.59 22.93 -9.28
CA CYS A 96 -10.89 23.48 -9.70
C CYS A 96 -11.46 24.56 -8.76
N HIS A 97 -10.68 25.00 -7.77
CA HIS A 97 -10.98 26.05 -6.79
C HIS A 97 -12.04 25.75 -5.72
N HIS A 98 -12.61 24.54 -5.70
CA HIS A 98 -13.47 24.09 -4.61
C HIS A 98 -12.65 23.75 -3.35
N THR A 99 -13.19 24.12 -2.19
CA THR A 99 -12.55 23.95 -0.87
C THR A 99 -13.36 22.97 -0.02
N PHE A 100 -12.67 22.11 0.72
CA PHE A 100 -13.28 21.11 1.60
C PHE A 100 -12.43 20.96 2.86
N HIS A 101 -12.99 20.43 3.95
CA HIS A 101 -12.16 19.98 5.08
C HIS A 101 -11.19 18.92 4.60
N LYS A 102 -9.95 18.96 5.10
CA LYS A 102 -8.91 17.98 4.78
C LYS A 102 -9.44 16.56 4.96
N GLU A 103 -10.05 16.28 6.10
CA GLU A 103 -10.55 14.94 6.45
C GLU A 103 -11.70 14.48 5.56
N CYS A 104 -12.61 15.40 5.22
CA CYS A 104 -13.73 15.10 4.34
C CYS A 104 -13.26 14.76 2.93
N LEU A 105 -12.32 15.56 2.40
CA LEU A 105 -11.76 15.31 1.07
C LEU A 105 -10.88 14.07 1.04
N ASP A 106 -10.02 13.86 2.04
CA ASP A 106 -9.16 12.67 2.11
C ASP A 106 -10.01 11.38 2.12
N LYS A 107 -11.10 11.33 2.90
CA LYS A 107 -12.03 10.19 2.90
C LYS A 107 -12.69 9.99 1.53
N TRP A 108 -13.14 11.07 0.90
CA TRP A 108 -13.75 11.03 -0.43
C TRP A 108 -12.80 10.47 -1.50
N LEU A 109 -11.57 10.97 -1.55
CA LEU A 109 -10.55 10.57 -2.53
C LEU A 109 -10.07 9.13 -2.31
N HIS A 110 -10.13 8.63 -1.07
CA HIS A 110 -9.78 7.26 -0.70
C HIS A 110 -10.87 6.24 -1.13
N GLN A 111 -12.15 6.64 -1.09
CA GLN A 111 -13.28 5.73 -1.30
C GLN A 111 -13.83 5.68 -2.72
N SER A 112 -13.82 6.82 -3.43
CA SER A 112 -14.60 7.00 -4.67
C SER A 112 -13.73 6.94 -5.93
N MET A 113 -13.40 8.09 -6.54
CA MET A 113 -12.82 8.19 -7.89
C MET A 113 -11.76 9.29 -8.00
N ALA A 114 -11.16 9.70 -6.88
CA ALA A 114 -10.19 10.81 -6.82
C ALA A 114 -10.62 12.07 -7.62
N THR A 115 -11.91 12.41 -7.58
CA THR A 115 -12.48 13.58 -8.26
C THR A 115 -13.03 14.60 -7.26
N CYS A 116 -13.19 15.84 -7.70
CA CYS A 116 -13.90 16.87 -6.94
C CYS A 116 -15.36 16.45 -6.65
N PRO A 117 -15.83 16.50 -5.40
CA PRO A 117 -17.24 16.21 -5.04
C PRO A 117 -18.27 17.11 -5.74
N LEU A 118 -17.88 18.34 -6.10
CA LEU A 118 -18.78 19.34 -6.68
C LEU A 118 -18.83 19.30 -8.22
N CYS A 119 -17.67 19.28 -8.87
CA CYS A 119 -17.59 19.43 -10.34
C CYS A 119 -16.99 18.22 -11.05
N ARG A 120 -16.63 17.16 -10.33
CA ARG A 120 -16.04 15.91 -10.87
C ARG A 120 -14.72 16.07 -11.63
N THR A 121 -14.08 17.24 -11.56
CA THR A 121 -12.72 17.41 -12.07
C THR A 121 -11.77 16.44 -11.37
N THR A 122 -10.91 15.77 -12.14
CA THR A 122 -9.92 14.82 -11.63
C THR A 122 -8.91 15.52 -10.73
N VAL A 123 -8.61 14.90 -9.59
CA VAL A 123 -7.67 15.41 -8.58
C VAL A 123 -6.31 14.74 -8.72
N LEU A 124 -6.30 13.47 -9.09
CA LEU A 124 -5.10 12.67 -9.37
C LEU A 124 -5.20 12.06 -10.78
N PRO A 125 -4.06 11.69 -11.40
CA PRO A 125 -4.04 10.91 -12.64
C PRO A 125 -4.70 9.54 -12.46
N ASP A 126 -5.47 9.11 -13.47
CA ASP A 126 -6.22 7.84 -13.45
C ASP A 126 -5.32 6.63 -13.16
N GLU A 127 -4.09 6.62 -13.68
CA GLU A 127 -3.12 5.55 -13.44
C GLU A 127 -2.85 5.32 -11.94
N ILE A 128 -2.64 6.40 -11.18
CA ILE A 128 -2.38 6.31 -9.73
C ILE A 128 -3.61 5.78 -9.00
N VAL A 129 -4.79 6.27 -9.39
CA VAL A 129 -6.07 5.94 -8.76
C VAL A 129 -6.42 4.47 -8.99
N VAL A 130 -6.29 4.00 -10.24
CA VAL A 130 -6.50 2.60 -10.62
C VAL A 130 -5.53 1.68 -9.87
N ASN A 131 -4.24 2.00 -9.87
CA ASN A 131 -3.23 1.19 -9.17
C ASN A 131 -3.53 1.10 -7.66
N TYR A 132 -3.94 2.20 -7.04
CA TYR A 132 -4.31 2.22 -5.64
C TYR A 132 -5.52 1.33 -5.33
N HIS A 133 -6.60 1.43 -6.12
CA HIS A 133 -7.80 0.62 -5.93
C HIS A 133 -7.54 -0.86 -6.18
N GLN A 134 -6.80 -1.20 -7.24
CA GLN A 134 -6.39 -2.59 -7.49
C GLN A 134 -5.55 -3.14 -6.34
N LEU A 135 -4.62 -2.35 -5.81
CA LEU A 135 -3.76 -2.79 -4.72
C LEU A 135 -4.56 -3.01 -3.44
N ARG A 136 -5.45 -2.07 -3.09
CA ARG A 136 -6.36 -2.20 -1.96
C ARG A 136 -7.19 -3.49 -2.08
N ASP A 137 -7.80 -3.72 -3.24
CA ASP A 137 -8.69 -4.85 -3.43
C ASP A 137 -7.91 -6.17 -3.41
N ASN A 138 -6.69 -6.21 -3.96
CA ASN A 138 -5.79 -7.35 -3.85
C ASN A 138 -5.40 -7.66 -2.40
N ILE A 139 -5.09 -6.65 -1.59
CA ILE A 139 -4.75 -6.85 -0.16
C ILE A 139 -5.94 -7.43 0.61
N LEU A 140 -7.13 -6.85 0.40
CA LEU A 140 -8.34 -7.29 1.11
C LEU A 140 -8.79 -8.70 0.71
N ASN A 141 -8.57 -9.08 -0.55
CA ASN A 141 -8.96 -10.41 -1.06
C ASN A 141 -7.84 -11.47 -0.95
N GLY A 142 -6.68 -11.14 -0.37
CA GLY A 142 -5.57 -12.08 -0.21
C GLY A 142 -4.86 -12.45 -1.53
N GLY A 143 -4.68 -11.46 -2.42
CA GLY A 143 -3.99 -11.60 -3.71
C GLY A 143 -2.53 -12.06 -3.58
N SER A 144 -1.95 -12.49 -4.72
CA SER A 144 -0.56 -12.95 -4.76
C SER A 144 0.41 -11.82 -4.41
N TYR A 145 1.52 -12.16 -3.75
CA TYR A 145 2.58 -11.21 -3.43
C TYR A 145 3.14 -10.51 -4.67
N ASP A 146 3.22 -11.23 -5.80
CA ASP A 146 3.75 -10.69 -7.06
C ASP A 146 2.89 -9.54 -7.60
N ASP A 147 1.56 -9.67 -7.52
CA ASP A 147 0.61 -8.63 -7.93
C ASP A 147 0.71 -7.39 -7.04
N ILE A 148 0.89 -7.62 -5.73
CA ILE A 148 1.06 -6.56 -4.73
C ILE A 148 2.37 -5.77 -4.98
N VAL A 149 3.48 -6.47 -5.24
CA VAL A 149 4.78 -5.84 -5.50
C VAL A 149 4.73 -4.98 -6.77
N PHE A 150 4.12 -5.49 -7.84
CA PHE A 150 3.95 -4.75 -9.08
C PHE A 150 3.17 -3.45 -8.86
N LEU A 151 2.02 -3.53 -8.17
CA LEU A 151 1.18 -2.35 -7.93
C LEU A 151 1.82 -1.34 -6.96
N LEU A 152 2.56 -1.81 -5.95
CA LEU A 152 3.38 -0.93 -5.12
C LEU A 152 4.42 -0.18 -5.97
N SER A 153 5.12 -0.89 -6.88
CA SER A 153 6.13 -0.27 -7.74
C SER A 153 5.55 0.82 -8.63
N ALA A 154 4.32 0.64 -9.11
CA ALA A 154 3.60 1.61 -9.91
C ALA A 154 3.16 2.84 -9.09
N LEU A 155 2.85 2.67 -7.80
CA LEU A 155 2.60 3.80 -6.88
C LEU A 155 3.88 4.53 -6.43
N TYR A 156 5.03 3.84 -6.35
CA TYR A 156 6.32 4.46 -5.95
C TYR A 156 7.09 5.11 -7.08
N GLY A 157 6.87 4.72 -8.34
CA GLY A 157 7.59 5.25 -9.50
C GLY A 157 9.12 5.16 -9.36
N SER A 158 9.75 4.10 -9.87
CA SER A 158 11.22 3.88 -9.93
C SER A 158 12.04 3.99 -8.62
N SER A 159 11.43 4.34 -7.49
CA SER A 159 12.10 4.51 -6.19
C SER A 159 12.03 3.25 -5.30
N LEU A 160 12.00 2.05 -5.90
CA LEU A 160 12.04 0.76 -5.17
C LEU A 160 13.35 -0.04 -5.36
N GLU A 161 14.34 0.44 -6.11
CA GLU A 161 15.66 -0.23 -6.19
C GLU A 161 16.53 -0.08 -4.92
N LYS A 162 16.01 0.52 -3.85
CA LYS A 162 16.78 0.77 -2.61
C LYS A 162 16.33 -0.04 -1.39
N ILE A 163 15.43 -1.01 -1.55
CA ILE A 163 14.89 -1.81 -0.42
C ILE A 163 15.20 -3.32 -0.57
N PHE A 164 16.06 -3.72 -1.51
CA PHE A 164 16.67 -5.06 -1.52
C PHE A 164 18.19 -4.96 -1.67
#